data_AF-A0AAN9Y1Y5-F1
#
_entry.id   AF-A0AAN9Y1Y5-F1
#
_cell.length_a   1.000
_cell.length_b   1.000
_cell.length_c   1.000
_cell.angle_alpha   90.00
_cell.angle_beta   90.00
_cell.angle_gamma   90.00
#
_symmetry.space_group_name_H-M   'P 1'
#
loop_
_entity.id
_entity.type
_entity.pdbx_description
1 polymer ?
#
loop_
_entity_poly.entity_id
_entity_poly.type
_entity_poly.pdbx_seq_one_letter_code
_entity_poly.pdbx_strand_id
1 'polypeptide(L)'
;MVNPYNRVTYVSQKLWLYFHAGITIFTGVHTVFQLIGVFVSEAGYEHILNTVTHIGNWSIAALKFINFAYNRKRLQTLFDVFRVDFLKVSKFKERTDILFDFAHTCDWFILIYVVTCLITCSVWNIYPMAELIYYTLIYRGHSSYKPKNILDSWYPFNSTQLPTFYYVYAYEFVIYFYMLFAFCCYDSYLFSMFTMMRAQFEVLYSSFSDIGYDRPIKGYDPHLDDLYLFRPEETLKYVRQDKFISIRSECQLNNLALLKTEQLMDIPNKARIIYLKGKRPKICCSY
;
A
#
# COMPACT_ATOMS: atom_id res chain seq x y z
N MET A 1 4.73 -0.06 22.76
CA MET A 1 3.79 -0.41 21.66
C MET A 1 4.15 -1.78 21.10
N VAL A 2 3.25 -2.76 21.18
CA VAL A 2 3.44 -4.06 20.53
C VAL A 2 3.32 -3.85 19.03
N ASN A 3 4.40 -4.13 18.28
CA ASN A 3 4.40 -3.99 16.82
C ASN A 3 3.25 -4.82 16.22
N PRO A 4 2.19 -4.19 15.66
CA PRO A 4 1.06 -4.93 15.10
C PRO A 4 1.49 -5.85 13.94
N TYR A 5 2.62 -5.56 13.30
CA TYR A 5 3.17 -6.34 12.19
C TYR A 5 3.90 -7.62 12.60
N ASN A 6 4.23 -7.82 13.89
CA ASN A 6 4.73 -9.12 14.37
C ASN A 6 3.62 -10.17 14.53
N ARG A 7 2.36 -9.82 14.24
CA ARG A 7 1.21 -10.73 14.43
C ARG A 7 0.89 -11.59 13.21
N VAL A 8 1.35 -11.22 12.00
CA VAL A 8 1.06 -12.02 10.82
C VAL A 8 2.09 -13.14 10.73
N THR A 9 1.67 -14.34 11.11
CA THR A 9 2.52 -15.53 11.02
C THR A 9 2.91 -15.80 9.56
N TYR A 10 4.08 -16.40 9.35
CA TYR A 10 4.53 -16.82 8.02
C TYR A 10 3.48 -17.70 7.30
N VAL A 11 2.76 -18.51 8.07
CA VAL A 11 1.65 -19.35 7.58
C VAL A 11 0.50 -18.49 7.06
N SER A 12 0.07 -17.47 7.81
CA SER A 12 -1.00 -16.55 7.37
C SER A 12 -0.63 -15.83 6.07
N GLN A 13 0.62 -15.38 5.92
CA GLN A 13 1.08 -14.75 4.68
C GLN A 13 1.03 -15.71 3.48
N LYS A 14 1.39 -16.98 3.68
CA LYS A 14 1.31 -18.01 2.62
C LYS A 14 -0.13 -18.33 2.25
N LEU A 15 -1.00 -18.52 3.24
CA LEU A 15 -2.42 -18.77 3.03
C LEU A 15 -3.07 -17.62 2.27
N TRP A 16 -2.76 -16.38 2.65
CA TRP A 16 -3.19 -15.19 1.94
C TRP A 16 -2.74 -15.20 0.47
N LEU A 17 -1.45 -15.49 0.21
CA LEU A 17 -0.92 -15.56 -1.15
C LEU A 17 -1.62 -16.65 -1.99
N TYR A 18 -1.81 -17.85 -1.43
CA TYR A 18 -2.47 -18.96 -2.13
C TYR A 18 -3.94 -18.67 -2.40
N PHE A 19 -4.64 -18.07 -1.44
CA PHE A 19 -6.03 -17.64 -1.60
C PHE A 19 -6.17 -16.64 -2.75
N HIS A 20 -5.35 -15.58 -2.74
CA HIS A 20 -5.38 -14.57 -3.80
C HIS A 20 -4.95 -15.13 -5.15
N ALA A 21 -3.95 -16.00 -5.21
CA ALA A 21 -3.56 -16.69 -6.45
C ALA A 21 -4.70 -17.56 -6.99
N GLY A 22 -5.40 -18.29 -6.12
CA GLY A 22 -6.58 -19.09 -6.48
C GLY A 22 -7.68 -18.23 -7.10
N ILE A 23 -8.01 -17.09 -6.48
CA ILE A 23 -9.02 -16.18 -7.04
C ILE A 23 -8.53 -15.52 -8.33
N THR A 24 -7.25 -15.17 -8.46
CA THR A 24 -6.70 -14.64 -9.72
C THR A 24 -6.81 -15.66 -10.84
N ILE A 25 -6.52 -16.94 -10.60
CA ILE A 25 -6.70 -18.01 -11.60
C ILE A 25 -8.19 -18.16 -11.95
N PHE A 26 -9.05 -18.22 -10.93
CA PHE A 26 -10.49 -18.35 -11.10
C PHE A 26 -11.09 -17.22 -11.94
N THR A 27 -10.73 -15.98 -11.64
CA THR A 27 -11.14 -14.80 -12.42
C THR A 27 -10.54 -14.79 -13.83
N GLY A 28 -9.33 -15.32 -14.02
CA GLY A 28 -8.75 -15.48 -15.36
C GLY A 28 -9.49 -16.48 -16.24
N VAL A 29 -9.99 -17.58 -15.67
CA VAL A 29 -10.88 -18.50 -16.39
C VAL A 29 -12.15 -17.78 -16.85
N HIS A 30 -12.72 -16.90 -16.02
CA HIS A 30 -13.86 -16.10 -16.40
C HIS A 30 -13.55 -15.12 -17.54
N THR A 31 -12.39 -14.48 -17.54
CA THR A 31 -11.91 -13.63 -18.63
C THR A 31 -11.82 -14.39 -19.95
N VAL A 32 -11.45 -15.68 -19.92
CA VAL A 32 -11.47 -16.53 -21.12
C VAL A 32 -12.89 -16.74 -21.64
N PHE A 33 -13.88 -16.94 -20.75
CA PHE A 33 -15.29 -17.03 -21.17
C PHE A 33 -15.81 -15.74 -21.81
N GLN A 34 -15.42 -14.58 -21.27
CA GLN A 34 -15.72 -13.29 -21.89
C GLN A 34 -15.12 -13.18 -23.30
N LEU A 35 -13.85 -13.56 -23.44
CA LEU A 35 -13.15 -13.54 -24.73
C LEU A 35 -13.82 -14.45 -25.75
N ILE A 36 -14.21 -15.66 -25.36
CA ILE A 36 -14.96 -16.59 -26.22
C ILE A 36 -16.30 -15.96 -26.63
N GLY A 37 -16.98 -15.26 -25.70
CA GLY A 37 -18.24 -14.56 -25.96
C GLY A 37 -18.15 -13.55 -27.11
N VAL A 38 -17.04 -12.82 -27.21
CA VAL A 38 -16.80 -11.86 -28.30
C VAL A 38 -16.76 -12.54 -29.68
N PHE A 39 -16.27 -13.78 -29.76
CA PHE A 39 -16.16 -14.51 -31.02
C PHE A 39 -17.41 -15.34 -31.35
N VAL A 40 -18.14 -15.80 -30.34
CA VAL A 40 -19.29 -16.70 -30.50
C VAL A 40 -20.61 -15.94 -30.66
N SER A 41 -20.76 -14.80 -29.98
CA SER A 41 -21.98 -13.99 -30.09
C SER A 41 -21.88 -13.03 -31.28
N GLU A 42 -23.01 -12.74 -31.94
CA GLU A 42 -23.14 -11.58 -32.82
C GLU A 42 -23.07 -10.32 -31.93
N ALA A 43 -21.88 -9.99 -31.49
CA ALA A 43 -21.64 -8.95 -30.50
C ALA A 43 -21.85 -7.57 -31.13
N GLY A 44 -22.79 -6.81 -30.59
CA GLY A 44 -22.87 -5.38 -30.84
C GLY A 44 -21.61 -4.67 -30.35
N TYR A 45 -21.33 -3.49 -30.92
CA TYR A 45 -20.17 -2.67 -30.53
C TYR A 45 -20.10 -2.38 -29.01
N GLU A 46 -21.25 -2.16 -28.37
CA GLU A 46 -21.35 -1.95 -26.92
C GLU A 46 -20.83 -3.15 -26.11
N HIS A 47 -21.20 -4.37 -26.51
CA HIS A 47 -20.74 -5.59 -25.86
C HIS A 47 -19.22 -5.77 -25.99
N ILE A 48 -18.67 -5.47 -27.17
CA ILE A 48 -17.22 -5.53 -27.41
C ILE A 48 -16.49 -4.53 -26.51
N LEU A 49 -16.96 -3.28 -26.44
CA LEU A 49 -16.36 -2.25 -25.59
C LEU A 49 -16.39 -2.61 -24.10
N ASN A 50 -17.54 -3.10 -23.62
CA ASN A 50 -17.67 -3.54 -22.23
C ASN A 50 -16.72 -4.71 -21.94
N THR A 51 -16.69 -5.70 -22.83
CA THR A 51 -15.81 -6.87 -22.68
C THR A 51 -14.34 -6.48 -22.66
N VAL A 52 -13.89 -5.64 -23.61
CA VAL A 52 -12.49 -5.16 -23.65
C VAL A 52 -12.15 -4.38 -22.38
N THR A 53 -13.06 -3.56 -21.89
CA THR A 53 -12.88 -2.79 -20.65
C THR A 53 -12.75 -3.71 -19.43
N HIS A 54 -13.59 -4.74 -19.32
CA HIS A 54 -13.51 -5.72 -18.23
C HIS A 54 -12.24 -6.57 -18.29
N ILE A 55 -11.87 -7.07 -19.47
CA ILE A 55 -10.62 -7.81 -19.69
C ILE A 55 -9.41 -6.93 -19.34
N GLY A 56 -9.41 -5.67 -19.78
CA GLY A 56 -8.36 -4.70 -19.48
C GLY A 56 -8.22 -4.43 -17.98
N ASN A 57 -9.34 -4.15 -17.30
CA ASN A 57 -9.37 -3.93 -15.85
C ASN A 57 -8.87 -5.16 -15.09
N TRP A 58 -9.33 -6.35 -15.46
CA TRP A 58 -8.85 -7.58 -14.83
C TRP A 58 -7.35 -7.81 -15.06
N SER A 59 -6.88 -7.59 -16.29
CA SER A 59 -5.46 -7.74 -16.64
C SER A 59 -4.58 -6.80 -15.80
N ILE A 60 -5.01 -5.55 -15.60
CA ILE A 60 -4.32 -4.58 -14.75
C ILE A 60 -4.32 -5.07 -13.29
N ALA A 61 -5.46 -5.55 -12.76
CA ALA A 61 -5.53 -6.07 -11.39
C ALA A 61 -4.62 -7.30 -11.19
N ALA A 62 -4.61 -8.22 -12.15
CA ALA A 62 -3.75 -9.40 -12.12
C ALA A 62 -2.26 -9.01 -12.16
N LEU A 63 -1.88 -8.07 -13.03
CA LEU A 63 -0.50 -7.56 -13.10
C LEU A 63 -0.08 -6.86 -11.80
N LYS A 64 -0.96 -6.06 -11.19
CA LYS A 64 -0.73 -5.44 -9.87
C LYS A 64 -0.48 -6.51 -8.80
N PHE A 65 -1.31 -7.56 -8.77
CA PHE A 65 -1.15 -8.67 -7.83
C PHE A 65 0.17 -9.44 -8.05
N ILE A 66 0.49 -9.80 -9.30
CA ILE A 66 1.73 -10.49 -9.64
C ILE A 66 2.95 -9.64 -9.24
N ASN A 67 2.92 -8.34 -9.56
CA ASN A 67 3.97 -7.41 -9.19
C ASN A 67 4.15 -7.32 -7.67
N PHE A 68 3.03 -7.25 -6.92
CA PHE A 68 3.04 -7.25 -5.46
C PHE A 68 3.61 -8.55 -4.89
N ALA A 69 3.17 -9.70 -5.41
CA ALA A 69 3.62 -11.02 -4.99
C ALA A 69 5.13 -11.21 -5.22
N TYR A 70 5.62 -10.83 -6.41
CA TYR A 70 7.02 -10.94 -6.79
C TYR A 70 7.92 -10.00 -5.97
N ASN A 71 7.50 -8.74 -5.81
CA ASN A 71 8.28 -7.72 -5.12
C ASN A 71 8.03 -7.64 -3.62
N ARG A 72 7.24 -8.55 -3.04
CA ARG A 72 6.81 -8.52 -1.63
C ARG A 72 7.93 -8.27 -0.63
N LYS A 73 9.07 -8.96 -0.78
CA LYS A 73 10.23 -8.79 0.12
C LYS A 73 10.80 -7.38 0.04
N ARG A 74 10.97 -6.86 -1.18
CA ARG A 74 11.48 -5.50 -1.42
C ARG A 74 10.52 -4.44 -0.89
N LEU A 75 9.23 -4.63 -1.12
CA LEU A 75 8.16 -3.78 -0.60
C LEU A 75 8.16 -3.76 0.94
N GLN A 76 8.31 -4.93 1.57
CA GLN A 76 8.44 -5.03 3.02
C GLN A 76 9.70 -4.34 3.54
N THR A 77 10.85 -4.53 2.89
CA THR A 77 12.09 -3.81 3.24
C THR A 77 11.90 -2.29 3.15
N LEU A 78 11.16 -1.81 2.14
CA LEU A 78 10.88 -0.40 1.98
C LEU A 78 10.03 0.15 3.15
N PHE A 79 9.03 -0.60 3.61
CA PHE A 79 8.32 -0.27 4.86
C PHE A 79 9.22 -0.26 6.08
N ASP A 80 10.13 -1.23 6.19
CA ASP A 80 11.07 -1.30 7.31
C ASP A 80 12.00 -0.08 7.33
N VAL A 81 12.39 0.47 6.16
CA VAL A 81 13.16 1.72 6.06
C VAL A 81 12.37 2.91 6.62
N PHE A 82 11.10 3.04 6.27
CA PHE A 82 10.24 4.12 6.79
C PHE A 82 9.96 4.02 8.29
N ARG A 83 10.24 2.87 8.89
CA ARG A 83 10.10 2.65 10.33
C ARG A 83 11.34 3.07 11.12
N VAL A 84 12.49 3.18 10.48
CA VAL A 84 13.70 3.62 11.17
C VAL A 84 13.55 5.10 11.44
N ASP A 85 13.37 5.45 12.72
CA ASP A 85 13.40 6.84 13.18
C ASP A 85 14.82 7.39 12.99
N PHE A 86 15.10 7.94 11.81
CA PHE A 86 16.39 8.56 11.50
C PHE A 86 16.67 9.81 12.36
N LEU A 87 15.66 10.34 13.05
CA LEU A 87 15.69 11.63 13.72
C LEU A 87 15.44 11.52 15.23
N LYS A 88 16.24 10.69 15.92
CA LYS A 88 16.21 10.44 17.38
C LYS A 88 16.51 11.65 18.29
N VAL A 89 16.54 12.88 17.76
CA VAL A 89 16.96 14.08 18.51
C VAL A 89 15.76 14.72 19.22
N SER A 90 16.00 15.24 20.42
CA SER A 90 15.08 15.59 21.52
C SER A 90 13.91 16.57 21.26
N LYS A 91 13.66 17.02 20.02
CA LYS A 91 12.49 17.84 19.66
C LYS A 91 11.45 17.02 18.90
N PHE A 92 10.87 16.06 19.61
CA PHE A 92 10.03 15.00 19.04
C PHE A 92 8.64 15.49 18.62
N LYS A 93 8.05 16.48 19.33
CA LYS A 93 6.63 16.79 19.20
C LYS A 93 6.23 17.33 17.82
N GLU A 94 6.84 18.44 17.38
CA GLU A 94 6.52 19.05 16.07
C GLU A 94 6.71 18.10 14.89
N ARG A 95 7.74 17.24 14.91
CA ARG A 95 8.01 16.28 13.82
C ARG A 95 7.02 15.11 13.81
N THR A 96 6.60 14.67 15.00
CA THR A 96 5.59 13.62 15.12
C THR A 96 4.24 14.14 14.66
N ASP A 97 3.92 15.41 14.96
CA ASP A 97 2.69 16.06 14.52
C ASP A 97 2.64 16.11 12.97
N ILE A 98 3.74 16.48 12.30
CA ILE A 98 3.84 16.42 10.82
C ILE A 98 3.54 15.01 10.29
N LEU A 99 4.15 13.96 10.87
CA LEU A 99 3.92 12.59 10.44
C LEU A 99 2.46 12.15 10.64
N PHE A 100 1.84 12.52 11.76
CA PHE A 100 0.43 12.22 12.03
C PHE A 100 -0.51 12.98 11.10
N ASP A 101 -0.23 14.24 10.79
CA ASP A 101 -1.03 15.03 9.85
C ASP A 101 -1.02 14.41 8.45
N PHE A 102 0.15 13.96 7.98
CA PHE A 102 0.26 13.24 6.71
C PHE A 102 -0.42 11.87 6.75
N ALA A 103 -0.32 11.13 7.87
CA ALA A 103 -1.00 9.85 8.03
C ALA A 103 -2.53 10.02 8.00
N HIS A 104 -3.07 10.97 8.75
CA HIS A 104 -4.51 11.27 8.75
C HIS A 104 -5.00 11.72 7.38
N THR A 105 -4.22 12.58 6.72
CA THR A 105 -4.51 13.00 5.33
C THR A 105 -4.52 11.79 4.39
N CYS A 106 -3.55 10.88 4.54
CA CYS A 106 -3.48 9.64 3.76
C CYS A 106 -4.72 8.77 3.96
N ASP A 107 -5.07 8.51 5.21
CA ASP A 107 -6.22 7.68 5.60
C ASP A 107 -7.52 8.28 5.07
N TRP A 108 -7.67 9.61 5.12
CA TRP A 108 -8.84 10.31 4.60
C TRP A 108 -8.96 10.18 3.08
N PHE A 109 -7.87 10.36 2.33
CA PHE A 109 -7.86 10.17 0.88
C PHE A 109 -8.14 8.71 0.49
N ILE A 110 -7.54 7.75 1.20
CA ILE A 110 -7.81 6.33 0.98
C ILE A 110 -9.27 6.00 1.24
N LEU A 111 -9.85 6.53 2.31
CA LEU A 111 -11.27 6.34 2.63
C LEU A 111 -12.17 6.87 1.51
N ILE A 112 -11.93 8.09 1.02
CA ILE A 112 -12.71 8.66 -0.09
C ILE A 112 -12.58 7.81 -1.35
N TYR A 113 -11.36 7.40 -1.67
CA TYR A 113 -11.09 6.56 -2.83
C TYR A 113 -11.83 5.23 -2.74
N VAL A 114 -11.73 4.52 -1.61
CA VAL A 114 -12.41 3.24 -1.38
C VAL A 114 -13.93 3.41 -1.40
N VAL A 115 -14.48 4.46 -0.76
CA VAL A 115 -15.92 4.74 -0.78
C VAL A 115 -16.41 5.00 -2.20
N THR A 116 -15.67 5.78 -2.99
CA THR A 116 -16.01 6.04 -4.39
C THR A 116 -16.03 4.75 -5.21
N CYS A 117 -15.00 3.93 -5.06
CA CYS A 117 -14.91 2.60 -5.68
C CYS A 117 -16.10 1.70 -5.29
N LEU A 118 -16.47 1.67 -4.01
CA LEU A 118 -17.61 0.89 -3.51
C LEU A 118 -18.95 1.39 -4.05
N ILE A 119 -19.14 2.72 -4.17
CA ILE A 119 -20.34 3.30 -4.76
C ILE A 119 -20.45 2.91 -6.24
N THR A 120 -19.38 3.09 -7.01
CA THR A 120 -19.35 2.69 -8.43
C THR A 120 -19.65 1.20 -8.59
N CYS A 121 -19.06 0.35 -7.75
CA CYS A 121 -19.32 -1.08 -7.76
C CYS A 121 -20.77 -1.41 -7.39
N SER A 122 -21.33 -0.73 -6.39
CA SER A 122 -22.72 -0.92 -5.98
C SER A 122 -23.69 -0.54 -7.11
N VAL A 123 -23.47 0.60 -7.77
CA VAL A 123 -24.27 1.03 -8.92
C VAL A 123 -24.20 0.00 -10.04
N TRP A 124 -23.00 -0.50 -10.37
CA TRP A 124 -22.83 -1.51 -11.42
C TRP A 124 -23.54 -2.83 -11.12
N ASN A 125 -23.51 -3.28 -9.86
CA ASN A 125 -24.20 -4.51 -9.46
C ASN A 125 -25.73 -4.34 -9.34
N ILE A 126 -26.20 -3.17 -8.91
CA ILE A 126 -27.63 -2.87 -8.78
C ILE A 126 -28.28 -2.72 -10.16
N TYR A 127 -27.56 -2.20 -11.16
CA TYR A 127 -28.12 -1.88 -12.47
C TYR A 127 -28.87 -3.06 -13.14
N PRO A 128 -28.30 -4.27 -13.30
CA PRO A 128 -29.02 -5.40 -13.90
C PRO A 128 -30.24 -5.84 -13.10
N MET A 129 -30.18 -5.74 -11.77
CA MET A 129 -31.31 -6.09 -10.90
C MET A 129 -32.42 -5.05 -10.97
N ALA A 130 -32.08 -3.77 -11.02
CA ALA A 130 -33.04 -2.69 -11.19
C ALA A 130 -33.73 -2.79 -12.55
N GLU A 131 -33.00 -3.11 -13.61
CA GLU A 131 -33.55 -3.36 -14.95
C GLU A 131 -34.52 -4.56 -14.93
N LEU A 132 -34.12 -5.67 -14.32
CA LEU A 132 -34.99 -6.84 -14.14
C LEU A 132 -36.28 -6.50 -13.38
N ILE A 133 -36.19 -5.79 -12.26
CA ILE A 133 -37.36 -5.37 -11.45
C ILE A 133 -38.27 -4.44 -12.26
N TYR A 134 -37.70 -3.49 -13.00
CA TYR A 134 -38.44 -2.55 -13.82
C TYR A 134 -39.27 -3.27 -14.89
N TYR A 135 -38.66 -4.16 -15.67
CA TYR A 135 -39.38 -4.90 -16.72
C TYR A 135 -40.36 -5.94 -16.18
N THR A 136 -40.08 -6.55 -15.02
CA THR A 136 -40.98 -7.56 -14.44
C THR A 136 -42.19 -6.94 -13.73
N LEU A 137 -42.00 -5.83 -12.99
CA LEU A 137 -43.07 -5.24 -12.18
C LEU A 137 -43.82 -4.11 -12.87
N ILE A 138 -43.11 -3.22 -13.56
CA ILE A 138 -43.67 -1.98 -14.10
C ILE A 138 -44.12 -2.19 -15.54
N TYR A 139 -43.25 -2.76 -16.38
CA TYR A 139 -43.51 -2.90 -17.81
C TYR A 139 -44.04 -4.30 -18.17
N ARG A 140 -45.22 -4.67 -17.64
CA ARG A 140 -45.88 -5.99 -17.77
C ARG A 140 -46.23 -6.46 -19.21
N GLY A 141 -45.75 -5.78 -20.25
CA GLY A 141 -46.07 -6.04 -21.66
C GLY A 141 -44.92 -6.60 -22.52
N HIS A 142 -43.69 -6.70 -22.01
CA HIS A 142 -42.57 -7.30 -22.75
C HIS A 142 -42.31 -8.74 -22.31
N SER A 143 -42.96 -9.68 -22.99
CA SER A 143 -42.70 -11.13 -22.84
C SER A 143 -41.32 -11.58 -23.32
N SER A 144 -40.48 -10.66 -23.83
CA SER A 144 -39.19 -10.98 -24.46
C SER A 144 -37.98 -10.35 -23.74
N TYR A 145 -38.16 -9.75 -22.56
CA TYR A 145 -37.00 -9.22 -21.82
C TYR A 145 -36.09 -10.37 -21.37
N LYS A 146 -34.81 -10.29 -21.74
CA LYS A 146 -33.76 -11.22 -21.30
C LYS A 146 -32.95 -10.56 -20.18
N PRO A 147 -32.88 -11.17 -18.99
CA PRO A 147 -32.03 -10.67 -17.91
C PRO A 147 -30.58 -10.52 -18.39
N LYS A 148 -29.96 -9.38 -18.07
CA LYS A 148 -28.55 -9.13 -18.34
C LYS A 148 -27.70 -9.55 -17.15
N ASN A 149 -26.55 -10.14 -17.43
CA ASN A 149 -25.54 -10.46 -16.42
C ASN A 149 -24.72 -9.20 -16.06
N ILE A 150 -24.01 -9.20 -14.94
CA ILE A 150 -23.23 -8.04 -14.47
C ILE A 150 -22.06 -7.73 -15.42
N LEU A 151 -21.42 -8.79 -15.92
CA LEU A 151 -20.25 -8.74 -16.77
C LEU A 151 -20.54 -9.19 -18.22
N ASP A 152 -21.82 -9.34 -18.56
CA ASP A 152 -22.33 -9.75 -19.86
C ASP A 152 -21.53 -10.91 -20.49
N SER A 153 -21.21 -11.93 -19.69
CA SER A 153 -20.31 -13.00 -20.11
C SER A 153 -21.03 -14.13 -20.83
N TRP A 154 -20.34 -14.78 -21.77
CA TRP A 154 -20.85 -15.98 -22.43
C TRP A 154 -20.65 -17.22 -21.57
N TYR A 155 -21.67 -18.09 -21.54
CA TYR A 155 -21.63 -19.36 -20.82
C TYR A 155 -22.07 -20.50 -21.75
N PRO A 156 -21.55 -21.73 -21.60
CA PRO A 156 -21.96 -22.89 -22.39
C PRO A 156 -23.34 -23.43 -22.02
N PHE A 157 -24.10 -22.70 -21.21
CA PHE A 157 -25.45 -23.01 -20.75
C PHE A 157 -26.28 -21.73 -20.75
N ASN A 158 -27.61 -21.87 -20.70
CA ASN A 158 -28.50 -20.72 -20.73
C ASN A 158 -28.51 -19.97 -19.38
N SER A 159 -27.70 -18.91 -19.28
CA SER A 159 -27.61 -18.05 -18.09
C SER A 159 -28.85 -17.15 -17.88
N THR A 160 -29.71 -17.00 -18.89
CA THR A 160 -30.92 -16.15 -18.81
C THR A 160 -32.11 -16.84 -18.17
N GLN A 161 -32.07 -18.16 -18.02
CA GLN A 161 -33.15 -18.94 -17.40
C GLN A 161 -33.03 -18.94 -15.88
N LEU A 162 -34.16 -18.79 -15.19
CA LEU A 162 -34.26 -19.03 -13.75
C LEU A 162 -34.24 -20.55 -13.50
N PRO A 163 -33.47 -21.07 -12.50
CA PRO A 163 -32.71 -20.36 -11.46
C PRO A 163 -31.24 -20.04 -11.82
N THR A 164 -30.74 -20.52 -12.96
CA THR A 164 -29.34 -20.39 -13.39
C THR A 164 -28.84 -18.95 -13.36
N PHE A 165 -29.69 -17.99 -13.73
CA PHE A 165 -29.41 -16.56 -13.64
C PHE A 165 -28.89 -16.12 -12.26
N TYR A 166 -29.52 -16.56 -11.17
CA TYR A 166 -29.09 -16.15 -9.83
C TYR A 166 -27.72 -16.69 -9.44
N TYR A 167 -27.39 -17.91 -9.88
CA TYR A 167 -26.06 -18.49 -9.65
C TYR A 167 -24.98 -17.75 -10.43
N VAL A 168 -25.24 -17.43 -11.69
CA VAL A 168 -24.33 -16.64 -12.54
C VAL A 168 -24.16 -15.24 -11.97
N TYR A 169 -25.25 -14.59 -11.56
CA TYR A 169 -25.21 -13.26 -10.95
C TYR A 169 -24.38 -13.26 -9.66
N ALA A 170 -24.60 -14.21 -8.74
CA ALA A 170 -23.81 -14.30 -7.51
C ALA A 170 -22.32 -14.57 -7.79
N TYR A 171 -22.03 -15.42 -8.78
CA TYR A 171 -20.68 -15.72 -9.23
C TYR A 171 -19.97 -14.47 -9.78
N GLU A 172 -20.61 -13.74 -10.70
CA GLU A 172 -20.04 -12.52 -11.28
C GLU A 172 -19.90 -11.39 -10.26
N PHE A 173 -20.84 -11.29 -9.30
CA PHE A 173 -20.74 -10.37 -8.17
C PHE A 173 -19.46 -10.60 -7.37
N VAL A 174 -19.16 -11.85 -7.01
CA VAL A 174 -17.95 -12.20 -6.25
C VAL A 174 -16.69 -11.85 -7.04
N ILE A 175 -16.66 -12.16 -8.34
CA ILE A 175 -15.53 -11.83 -9.23
C ILE A 175 -15.30 -10.32 -9.29
N TYR A 176 -16.36 -9.56 -9.54
CA TYR A 176 -16.28 -8.12 -9.70
C TYR A 176 -15.92 -7.43 -8.38
N PHE A 177 -16.50 -7.87 -7.26
CA PHE A 177 -16.17 -7.38 -5.93
C PHE A 177 -14.71 -7.67 -5.56
N TYR A 178 -14.21 -8.87 -5.87
CA TYR A 178 -12.81 -9.20 -5.65
C TYR A 178 -11.86 -8.36 -6.51
N MET A 179 -12.20 -8.14 -7.79
CA MET A 179 -11.43 -7.28 -8.67
C MET A 179 -11.32 -5.87 -8.08
N LEU A 180 -12.44 -5.30 -7.60
CA LEU A 180 -12.45 -4.02 -6.90
C LEU A 180 -11.56 -4.03 -5.66
N PHE A 181 -11.67 -5.05 -4.82
CA PHE A 181 -10.86 -5.20 -3.62
C PHE A 181 -9.36 -5.20 -3.96
N ALA A 182 -8.95 -5.98 -4.97
CA ALA A 182 -7.55 -6.05 -5.40
C ALA A 182 -7.03 -4.70 -5.91
N PHE A 183 -7.85 -3.97 -6.69
CA PHE A 183 -7.54 -2.60 -7.12
C PHE A 183 -7.34 -1.67 -5.93
N CYS A 184 -8.33 -1.62 -5.04
CA CYS A 184 -8.30 -0.72 -3.90
C CYS A 184 -7.09 -0.98 -3.00
N CYS A 185 -6.81 -2.25 -2.66
CA CYS A 185 -5.69 -2.60 -1.80
C CYS A 185 -4.34 -2.15 -2.39
N TYR A 186 -4.12 -2.39 -3.68
CA TYR A 186 -2.85 -2.04 -4.30
C TYR A 186 -2.67 -0.53 -4.47
N ASP A 187 -3.73 0.18 -4.86
CA ASP A 187 -3.66 1.63 -5.07
C ASP A 187 -3.55 2.37 -3.75
N SER A 188 -4.30 1.95 -2.71
CA SER A 188 -4.13 2.47 -1.36
C SER A 188 -2.73 2.21 -0.82
N TYR A 189 -2.17 1.02 -1.07
CA TYR A 189 -0.79 0.70 -0.70
C TYR A 189 0.21 1.67 -1.34
N LEU A 190 0.12 1.90 -2.66
CA LEU A 190 1.03 2.82 -3.35
C LEU A 190 0.86 4.26 -2.86
N PHE A 191 -0.39 4.68 -2.66
CA PHE A 191 -0.69 6.00 -2.15
C PHE A 191 -0.09 6.22 -0.75
N SER A 192 -0.24 5.26 0.17
CA SER A 192 0.41 5.30 1.49
C SER A 192 1.91 5.44 1.39
N MET A 193 2.57 4.71 0.48
CA MET A 193 4.02 4.80 0.30
C MET A 193 4.47 6.18 -0.18
N PHE A 194 3.75 6.78 -1.13
CA PHE A 194 4.05 8.13 -1.60
C PHE A 194 3.81 9.17 -0.51
N THR A 195 2.72 9.04 0.26
CA THR A 195 2.44 9.96 1.37
C THR A 195 3.50 9.84 2.47
N MET A 196 3.91 8.63 2.83
CA MET A 196 5.00 8.41 3.80
C MET A 196 6.32 9.02 3.30
N MET A 197 6.68 8.80 2.04
CA MET A 197 7.88 9.39 1.45
C MET A 197 7.84 10.92 1.49
N ARG A 198 6.70 11.52 1.13
CA ARG A 198 6.49 12.96 1.22
C ARG A 198 6.64 13.47 2.66
N ALA A 199 6.03 12.78 3.62
CA ALA A 199 6.12 13.16 5.02
C ALA A 199 7.57 13.14 5.52
N GLN A 200 8.36 12.13 5.13
CA GLN A 200 9.79 12.06 5.47
C GLN A 200 10.59 13.21 4.85
N PHE A 201 10.31 13.60 3.59
CA PHE A 201 10.93 14.77 2.99
C PHE A 201 10.56 16.07 3.68
N GLU A 202 9.31 16.22 4.13
CA GLU A 202 8.87 17.40 4.88
C GLU A 202 9.58 17.51 6.22
N VAL A 203 9.69 16.39 6.94
CA VAL A 203 10.42 16.35 8.21
C VAL A 203 11.90 16.66 7.98
N LEU A 204 12.50 16.17 6.90
CA LEU A 204 13.88 16.48 6.52
C LEU A 204 14.05 17.97 6.16
N TYR A 205 13.12 18.53 5.39
CA TYR A 205 13.09 19.95 5.03
C TYR A 205 13.00 20.84 6.28
N SER A 206 12.06 20.56 7.18
CA SER A 206 11.93 21.24 8.48
C SER A 206 13.20 21.12 9.33
N SER A 207 13.84 19.95 9.30
CA SER A 207 15.12 19.75 9.99
C SER A 207 16.25 20.58 9.41
N PHE A 208 16.31 20.76 8.09
CA PHE A 208 17.32 21.59 7.44
C PHE A 208 17.02 23.09 7.55
N SER A 209 15.76 23.51 7.58
CA SER A 209 15.42 24.92 7.80
C SER A 209 15.85 25.40 9.18
N ASP A 210 15.89 24.51 10.18
CA ASP A 210 16.44 24.80 11.50
C ASP A 210 17.99 24.84 11.52
N ILE A 211 18.67 24.23 10.53
CA ILE A 211 20.13 24.24 10.40
C ILE A 211 20.53 25.46 9.57
N GLY A 212 20.56 26.63 10.22
CA GLY A 212 21.01 27.87 9.57
C GLY A 212 20.36 29.11 10.15
N TYR A 213 19.15 28.98 10.69
CA TYR A 213 18.54 30.00 11.52
C TYR A 213 18.83 29.66 12.98
N ASP A 214 19.77 30.39 13.57
CA ASP A 214 19.81 30.58 15.01
C ASP A 214 18.45 31.16 15.42
N ARG A 215 17.49 30.29 15.77
CA ARG A 215 16.55 30.70 16.80
C ARG A 215 17.47 31.11 17.96
N PRO A 216 17.45 32.37 18.42
CA PRO A 216 18.30 32.79 19.52
C PRO A 216 18.14 31.72 20.59
N ILE A 217 19.26 31.11 20.99
CA ILE A 217 19.29 30.10 22.04
C ILE A 217 18.42 30.70 23.14
N LYS A 218 17.35 30.04 23.61
CA LYS A 218 16.52 30.60 24.68
C LYS A 218 17.46 30.91 25.86
N GLY A 219 17.71 32.20 26.12
CA GLY A 219 18.76 32.69 27.03
C GLY A 219 19.94 33.45 26.38
N TYR A 220 19.96 33.62 25.06
CA TYR A 220 20.91 34.48 24.35
C TYR A 220 20.44 35.92 24.45
N ASP A 221 21.22 36.74 25.15
CA ASP A 221 20.99 38.17 25.29
C ASP A 221 21.65 38.90 24.11
N PRO A 222 20.90 39.56 23.22
CA PRO A 222 21.47 40.31 22.10
C PRO A 222 22.43 41.42 22.54
N HIS A 223 22.42 41.85 23.81
CA HIS A 223 23.44 42.77 24.34
C HIS A 223 24.85 42.19 24.40
N LEU A 224 25.04 40.86 24.34
CA LEU A 224 26.35 40.23 24.28
C LEU A 224 27.05 40.39 22.91
N ASP A 225 26.28 40.60 21.83
CA ASP A 225 26.82 40.90 20.50
C ASP A 225 27.32 42.35 20.41
N ASP A 226 26.64 43.30 21.07
CA ASP A 226 27.07 44.70 21.14
C ASP A 226 28.41 44.88 21.88
N LEU A 227 28.78 43.91 22.73
CA LEU A 227 30.03 43.91 23.49
C LEU A 227 31.26 43.45 22.69
N TYR A 228 31.12 43.10 21.40
CA TYR A 228 32.20 42.56 20.52
C TYR A 228 32.95 41.33 21.09
N LEU A 229 32.46 40.76 22.20
CA LEU A 229 33.06 39.61 22.89
C LEU A 229 32.68 38.28 22.24
N PHE A 230 31.58 38.26 21.49
CA PHE A 230 31.23 37.16 20.61
C PHE A 230 31.40 37.63 19.16
N ARG A 231 32.23 36.90 18.39
CA ARG A 231 32.12 36.89 16.93
C ARG A 231 31.15 35.77 16.60
N PRO A 232 29.84 36.07 16.40
CA PRO A 232 28.85 35.03 16.14
C PRO A 232 29.24 34.23 14.90
N GLU A 233 29.81 34.83 13.86
CA GLU A 233 30.27 34.10 12.68
C GLU A 233 31.35 33.05 12.98
N GLU A 234 32.35 33.37 13.80
CA GLU A 234 33.43 32.44 14.16
C GLU A 234 32.95 31.35 15.11
N THR A 235 32.11 31.71 16.07
CA THR A 235 31.52 30.77 17.04
C THR A 235 30.55 29.82 16.33
N LEU A 236 29.74 30.34 15.41
CA LEU A 236 28.84 29.53 14.60
C LEU A 236 29.62 28.61 13.65
N LYS A 237 30.76 29.08 13.12
CA LYS A 237 31.66 28.26 12.31
C LYS A 237 32.24 27.13 13.15
N TYR A 238 32.71 27.39 14.36
CA TYR A 238 33.20 26.37 15.30
C TYR A 238 32.11 25.38 15.72
N VAL A 239 30.93 25.86 16.11
CA VAL A 239 29.79 25.01 16.51
C VAL A 239 29.29 24.18 15.32
N ARG A 240 29.26 24.74 14.11
CA ARG A 240 29.00 23.97 12.90
C ARG A 240 30.08 22.94 12.67
N GLN A 241 31.36 23.28 12.78
CA GLN A 241 32.46 22.35 12.56
C GLN A 241 32.43 21.20 13.56
N ASP A 242 32.20 21.48 14.84
CA ASP A 242 32.07 20.47 15.89
C ASP A 242 30.84 19.59 15.69
N LYS A 243 29.67 20.18 15.38
CA LYS A 243 28.48 19.38 15.01
C LYS A 243 28.69 18.58 13.74
N PHE A 244 29.41 19.10 12.76
CA PHE A 244 29.70 18.38 11.52
C PHE A 244 30.70 17.25 11.76
N ILE A 245 31.68 17.43 12.64
CA ILE A 245 32.62 16.39 13.08
C ILE A 245 31.91 15.33 13.90
N SER A 246 31.00 15.73 14.79
CA SER A 246 30.14 14.84 15.58
C SER A 246 29.19 14.04 14.69
N ILE A 247 28.49 14.67 13.75
CA ILE A 247 27.63 13.99 12.77
C ILE A 247 28.49 13.09 11.86
N ARG A 248 29.68 13.53 11.44
CA ARG A 248 30.59 12.72 10.63
C ARG A 248 31.12 11.52 11.40
N SER A 249 31.43 11.65 12.68
CA SER A 249 31.90 10.54 13.52
C SER A 249 30.76 9.57 13.85
N GLU A 250 29.54 10.05 14.10
CA GLU A 250 28.35 9.23 14.29
C GLU A 250 27.93 8.51 12.99
N CYS A 251 27.98 9.20 11.84
CA CYS A 251 27.70 8.60 10.52
C CYS A 251 28.81 7.65 10.06
N GLN A 252 30.08 7.93 10.36
CA GLN A 252 31.18 7.00 10.07
C GLN A 252 31.13 5.75 10.97
N LEU A 253 30.56 5.86 12.18
CA LEU A 253 30.39 4.70 13.06
C LEU A 253 29.43 3.65 12.50
N ASN A 254 28.49 4.04 11.62
CA ASN A 254 27.56 3.07 11.02
C ASN A 254 28.03 2.50 9.68
N ASN A 255 28.76 3.24 8.85
CA ASN A 255 29.25 2.68 7.58
C ASN A 255 30.33 1.62 7.80
N LEU A 256 31.23 1.80 8.80
CA LEU A 256 32.24 0.79 9.12
C LEU A 256 31.64 -0.43 9.85
N ALA A 257 30.58 -0.23 10.65
CA ALA A 257 29.83 -1.32 11.27
C ALA A 257 28.98 -2.09 10.24
N LEU A 258 28.32 -1.39 9.30
CA LEU A 258 27.61 -1.99 8.16
C LEU A 258 28.58 -2.74 7.24
N LEU A 259 29.71 -2.14 6.88
CA LEU A 259 30.77 -2.79 6.10
C LEU A 259 31.41 -3.97 6.85
N LYS A 260 31.60 -3.91 8.17
CA LYS A 260 32.05 -5.08 8.96
C LYS A 260 30.99 -6.17 9.01
N THR A 261 29.70 -5.84 9.12
CA THR A 261 28.64 -6.84 9.05
C THR A 261 28.48 -7.44 7.65
N GLU A 262 28.80 -6.72 6.58
CA GLU A 262 28.84 -7.26 5.22
C GLU A 262 30.13 -8.03 4.92
N GLN A 263 31.29 -7.58 5.39
CA GLN A 263 32.58 -8.28 5.22
C GLN A 263 32.71 -9.52 6.12
N LEU A 264 32.02 -9.58 7.26
CA LEU A 264 31.87 -10.82 8.05
C LEU A 264 30.85 -11.80 7.45
N MET A 265 30.20 -11.46 6.33
CA MET A 265 29.27 -12.34 5.61
C MET A 265 29.90 -13.15 4.47
N ASP A 266 31.23 -13.13 4.31
CA ASP A 266 31.90 -14.08 3.43
C ASP A 266 32.23 -15.41 4.14
N ILE A 267 31.43 -16.42 3.76
CA ILE A 267 31.83 -17.80 3.41
C ILE A 267 32.61 -18.56 4.53
N PRO A 268 31.99 -19.35 5.47
CA PRO A 268 30.96 -20.38 5.21
C PRO A 268 29.90 -20.54 6.34
N ASN A 269 29.72 -19.56 7.24
CA ASN A 269 28.90 -19.74 8.46
C ASN A 269 27.42 -19.32 8.35
N LYS A 270 26.95 -18.98 7.13
CA LYS A 270 25.56 -18.54 6.89
C LYS A 270 24.51 -19.60 7.29
N ALA A 271 24.88 -20.88 7.30
CA ALA A 271 24.01 -21.99 7.72
C ALA A 271 23.85 -22.11 9.26
N ARG A 272 24.82 -21.66 10.06
CA ARG A 272 24.79 -21.84 11.52
C ARG A 272 23.88 -20.84 12.24
N ILE A 273 23.64 -19.67 11.65
CA ILE A 273 22.84 -18.60 12.25
C ILE A 273 21.32 -18.82 12.05
N ILE A 274 20.91 -19.63 11.07
CA ILE A 274 19.50 -20.05 10.94
C ILE A 274 19.07 -20.88 12.18
N TYR A 275 20.01 -21.56 12.86
CA TYR A 275 19.73 -22.36 14.04
C TYR A 275 19.64 -21.55 15.35
N LEU A 276 20.27 -20.37 15.44
CA LEU A 276 20.32 -19.58 16.68
C LEU A 276 19.19 -18.55 16.81
N LYS A 277 18.49 -18.21 15.72
CA LYS A 277 17.32 -17.29 15.76
C LYS A 277 16.08 -17.85 16.48
N GLY A 278 16.11 -19.11 16.93
CA GLY A 278 14.99 -19.78 17.61
C GLY A 278 15.06 -19.89 19.13
N LYS A 279 16.18 -19.53 19.79
CA LYS A 279 16.30 -19.62 21.27
C LYS A 279 16.75 -18.28 21.85
N ARG A 280 15.83 -17.58 22.53
CA ARG A 280 16.20 -16.43 23.38
C ARG A 280 16.93 -16.97 24.61
N PRO A 281 18.11 -16.44 24.97
CA PRO A 281 18.71 -16.73 26.26
C PRO A 281 17.85 -16.12 27.37
N LYS A 282 17.49 -16.94 28.37
CA LYS A 282 16.97 -16.45 29.66
C LYS A 282 18.12 -15.77 30.38
N ILE A 283 18.06 -14.45 30.49
CA ILE A 283 18.93 -13.69 31.39
C ILE A 283 18.32 -13.84 32.78
N CYS A 284 18.93 -14.65 33.64
CA CYS A 284 18.66 -14.65 35.06
C CYS A 284 19.35 -13.40 35.66
N CYS A 285 18.55 -12.42 36.09
CA CYS A 285 19.03 -11.42 37.03
C CYS A 285 18.92 -12.00 38.43
N SER A 286 20.07 -12.22 39.07
CA SER A 286 20.17 -12.47 40.50
C SER A 286 20.13 -11.11 41.20
N TYR A 287 19.13 -10.91 42.06
CA TYR A 287 19.17 -9.95 43.17
C TYR A 287 19.26 -10.76 44.47
#